data_AF-A0A2N6NBH0-F1
#
_entry.id   AF-A0A2N6NBH0-F1
#
_cell.length_a   1.000
_cell.length_b   1.000
_cell.length_c   1.000
_cell.angle_alpha   90.00
_cell.angle_beta   90.00
_cell.angle_gamma   90.00
#
_symmetry.space_group_name_H-M   'P 1'
#
loop_
_entity.id
_entity.type
_entity.pdbx_description
1 polymer ?
#
loop_
_entity_poly.entity_id
_entity_poly.type
_entity_poly.pdbx_seq_one_letter_code
_entity_poly.pdbx_strand_id
1 'polypeptide(L)'
;MCLSLGKPLKLTLVGFDLYHEFRILSRHYKRILDCFTSWVDVQELAKELMPDSRKAPSLRNTLIGVGYEPIFPTKPASSDGHDAGNDAMRCMSVLGTLLHYSPPGEDLARAHSEYHANRCHERSKAQRAKANMQRRDLFSKECPWPAEKYPFRAKVDLPGTYITKWQDPAVLCEYFLKYKPVAAGGNKTKTFGGWICFASLEELELFLREVDGMEDVEGRGTWLAKTRYNPNVVQAVTKAELDEYLRDKEAAEIAEKRRIRQEKKQREEIYG
;
A
#
# COMPACT_ATOMS: atom_id res chain seq x y z
N MET A 1 4.09 23.63 -56.55
CA MET A 1 3.94 22.17 -56.32
C MET A 1 5.18 21.69 -55.60
N CYS A 2 5.14 21.54 -54.27
CA CYS A 2 6.25 20.94 -53.52
C CYS A 2 6.00 19.44 -53.39
N LEU A 3 6.67 18.65 -54.22
CA LEU A 3 6.75 17.21 -54.06
C LEU A 3 8.07 16.87 -53.37
N SER A 4 8.04 16.76 -52.05
CA SER A 4 8.95 15.88 -51.30
C SER A 4 8.12 15.05 -50.33
N LEU A 5 7.27 14.17 -50.86
CA LEU A 5 6.60 13.14 -50.07
C LEU A 5 7.61 12.06 -49.75
N GLY A 6 8.34 12.22 -48.64
CA GLY A 6 9.01 11.11 -47.99
C GLY A 6 8.00 9.98 -47.77
N LYS A 7 8.44 8.72 -47.84
CA LYS A 7 7.58 7.56 -47.61
C LYS A 7 6.75 7.79 -46.33
N PRO A 8 5.41 7.63 -46.38
CA PRO A 8 4.60 7.81 -45.19
C PRO A 8 5.10 6.90 -44.08
N LEU A 9 5.31 7.47 -42.89
CA LEU A 9 5.73 6.75 -41.70
C LEU A 9 4.70 5.65 -41.43
N LYS A 10 5.15 4.39 -41.47
CA LYS A 10 4.33 3.25 -41.09
C LYS A 10 4.33 3.15 -39.57
N LEU A 11 3.21 3.47 -38.93
CA LEU A 11 3.06 3.33 -37.49
C LEU A 11 2.34 2.02 -37.12
N THR A 12 2.68 1.49 -35.96
CA THR A 12 2.02 0.33 -35.33
C THR A 12 1.33 0.81 -34.05
N LEU A 13 0.04 0.54 -33.92
CA LEU A 13 -0.71 0.86 -32.71
C LEU A 13 -0.46 -0.23 -31.65
N VAL A 14 0.09 0.13 -30.51
CA VAL A 14 0.30 -0.80 -29.40
C VAL A 14 -0.63 -0.42 -28.26
N GLY A 15 -1.33 -1.41 -27.70
CA GLY A 15 -2.15 -1.23 -26.51
C GLY A 15 -2.41 -2.54 -25.80
N PHE A 16 -3.24 -2.47 -24.76
CA PHE A 16 -3.57 -3.61 -23.92
C PHE A 16 -5.11 -3.68 -23.81
N ASP A 17 -5.70 -4.79 -24.25
CA ASP A 17 -7.17 -4.93 -24.37
C ASP A 17 -7.78 -3.85 -25.29
N LEU A 18 -7.26 -3.77 -26.53
CA LEU A 18 -7.54 -2.71 -27.50
C LEU A 18 -9.00 -2.64 -27.99
N TYR A 19 -9.84 -3.61 -27.62
CA TYR A 19 -11.23 -3.68 -28.08
C TYR A 19 -12.01 -2.40 -27.79
N HIS A 20 -11.85 -1.85 -26.58
CA HIS A 20 -12.56 -0.64 -26.17
C HIS A 20 -11.98 0.62 -26.85
N GLU A 21 -10.65 0.69 -26.98
CA GLU A 21 -9.92 1.77 -27.62
C GLU A 21 -10.30 1.87 -29.10
N PHE A 22 -10.36 0.74 -29.82
CA PHE A 22 -10.80 0.73 -31.20
C PHE A 22 -12.23 1.24 -31.37
N ARG A 23 -13.14 0.93 -30.43
CA ARG A 23 -14.51 1.46 -30.45
C ARG A 23 -14.54 2.98 -30.29
N ILE A 24 -13.65 3.55 -29.49
CA ILE A 24 -13.55 5.01 -29.29
C ILE A 24 -12.88 5.66 -30.51
N LEU A 25 -11.73 5.13 -30.95
CA LEU A 25 -10.96 5.66 -32.08
C LEU A 25 -11.76 5.67 -33.39
N SER A 26 -12.47 4.57 -33.68
CA SER A 26 -13.30 4.47 -34.89
C SER A 26 -14.49 5.43 -34.90
N ARG A 27 -14.98 5.84 -33.73
CA ARG A 27 -16.09 6.78 -33.59
C ARG A 27 -15.63 8.24 -33.65
N HIS A 28 -14.55 8.56 -32.94
CA HIS A 28 -14.18 9.95 -32.66
C HIS A 28 -12.88 10.41 -33.34
N TYR A 29 -11.99 9.48 -33.73
CA TYR A 29 -10.61 9.79 -34.15
C TYR A 29 -10.20 9.04 -35.42
N LYS A 30 -11.08 8.98 -36.43
CA LYS A 30 -10.87 8.22 -37.67
C LYS A 30 -9.56 8.57 -38.40
N ARG A 31 -9.22 9.86 -38.48
CA ARG A 31 -7.98 10.33 -39.13
C ARG A 31 -6.71 9.80 -38.46
N ILE A 32 -6.74 9.54 -37.15
CA ILE A 32 -5.62 8.99 -36.41
C ILE A 32 -5.44 7.51 -36.74
N LEU A 33 -6.53 6.77 -36.94
CA LEU A 33 -6.47 5.37 -37.36
C LEU A 33 -5.79 5.21 -38.73
N ASP A 34 -6.00 6.15 -39.66
CA ASP A 34 -5.36 6.13 -40.97
C ASP A 34 -3.81 6.25 -40.90
N CYS A 35 -3.26 6.67 -39.76
CA CYS A 35 -1.81 6.73 -39.54
C CYS A 35 -1.20 5.35 -39.20
N PHE A 36 -2.01 4.40 -38.75
CA PHE A 36 -1.54 3.08 -38.32
C PHE A 36 -1.78 2.04 -39.40
N THR A 37 -0.78 1.20 -39.64
CA THR A 37 -0.83 0.11 -40.65
C THR A 37 -1.01 -1.27 -40.04
N SER A 38 -0.79 -1.38 -38.73
CA SER A 38 -0.93 -2.61 -37.95
C SER A 38 -1.18 -2.27 -36.48
N TRP A 39 -1.58 -3.26 -35.69
CA TRP A 39 -1.75 -3.12 -34.25
C TRP A 39 -1.22 -4.36 -33.52
N VAL A 40 -0.92 -4.17 -32.24
CA VAL A 40 -0.50 -5.22 -31.31
C VAL A 40 -1.32 -5.07 -30.03
N ASP A 41 -2.13 -6.09 -29.73
CA ASP A 41 -2.76 -6.22 -28.41
C ASP A 41 -1.86 -7.04 -27.50
N VAL A 42 -1.23 -6.36 -26.55
CA VAL A 42 -0.29 -6.98 -25.61
C VAL A 42 -0.98 -7.95 -24.65
N GLN A 43 -2.29 -7.80 -24.42
CA GLN A 43 -3.04 -8.75 -23.60
C GLN A 43 -3.17 -10.11 -24.30
N GLU A 44 -3.34 -10.11 -25.62
CA GLU A 44 -3.41 -11.34 -26.41
C GLU A 44 -2.07 -12.08 -26.38
N LEU A 45 -0.96 -11.36 -26.60
CA LEU A 45 0.40 -11.93 -26.48
C LEU A 45 0.67 -12.51 -25.09
N ALA A 46 0.27 -11.79 -24.03
CA ALA A 46 0.40 -12.28 -22.67
C ALA A 46 -0.46 -13.53 -22.42
N LYS A 47 -1.65 -13.59 -23.02
CA LYS A 47 -2.54 -14.74 -22.92
C LYS A 47 -1.99 -15.98 -23.64
N GLU A 48 -1.29 -15.81 -24.76
CA GLU A 48 -0.63 -16.91 -25.48
C GLU A 48 0.43 -17.63 -24.62
N LEU A 49 1.08 -16.91 -23.71
CA LEU A 49 2.02 -17.50 -22.74
C LEU A 49 1.32 -18.31 -21.63
N MET A 50 -0.02 -18.25 -21.51
CA MET A 50 -0.82 -18.95 -20.51
C MET A 50 -2.00 -19.70 -21.15
N PRO A 51 -1.75 -20.72 -21.99
CA PRO A 51 -2.79 -21.37 -22.79
C PRO A 51 -3.90 -22.02 -21.95
N ASP A 52 -3.58 -22.46 -20.74
CA ASP A 52 -4.54 -23.11 -19.83
C ASP A 52 -5.48 -22.11 -19.11
N SER A 53 -5.20 -20.81 -19.18
CA SER A 53 -6.04 -19.79 -18.56
C SER A 53 -7.28 -19.48 -19.41
N ARG A 54 -8.46 -19.71 -18.83
CA ARG A 54 -9.74 -19.33 -19.46
C ARG A 54 -9.98 -17.81 -19.49
N LYS A 55 -9.22 -17.01 -18.75
CA LYS A 55 -9.39 -15.56 -18.64
C LYS A 55 -8.13 -14.83 -19.12
N ALA A 56 -8.34 -13.70 -19.78
CA ALA A 56 -7.26 -12.82 -20.19
C ALA A 56 -6.70 -12.09 -18.96
N PRO A 57 -5.37 -11.90 -18.87
CA PRO A 57 -4.77 -11.18 -17.76
C PRO A 57 -5.03 -9.68 -17.81
N SER A 58 -5.10 -9.05 -16.64
CA SER A 58 -5.02 -7.59 -16.56
C SER A 58 -3.59 -7.09 -16.77
N LEU A 59 -3.42 -5.85 -17.23
CA LEU A 59 -2.10 -5.22 -17.41
C LEU A 59 -1.26 -5.29 -16.13
N ARG A 60 -1.88 -5.12 -14.97
CA ARG A 60 -1.21 -5.25 -13.67
C ARG A 60 -0.67 -6.67 -13.44
N ASN A 61 -1.50 -7.69 -13.67
CA ASN A 61 -1.06 -9.08 -13.49
C ASN A 61 0.05 -9.42 -14.48
N THR A 62 -0.04 -8.89 -15.70
CA THR A 62 0.99 -9.08 -16.71
C THR A 62 2.32 -8.46 -16.30
N LEU A 63 2.31 -7.21 -15.82
CA LEU A 63 3.52 -6.57 -15.28
C LEU A 63 4.18 -7.43 -14.20
N ILE A 64 3.40 -7.93 -13.24
CA ILE A 64 3.91 -8.77 -12.15
C ILE A 64 4.48 -10.07 -12.69
N GLY A 65 3.74 -10.74 -13.58
CA GLY A 65 4.16 -11.99 -14.19
C GLY A 65 5.45 -11.88 -15.01
N VAL A 66 5.75 -10.69 -15.55
CA VAL A 66 7.00 -10.44 -16.29
C VAL A 66 8.08 -9.76 -15.44
N GLY A 67 7.91 -9.74 -14.11
CA GLY A 67 8.95 -9.31 -13.16
C GLY A 67 8.83 -7.86 -12.65
N TYR A 68 7.82 -7.10 -13.09
CA TYR A 68 7.49 -5.78 -12.52
C TYR A 68 6.54 -5.94 -11.33
N GLU A 69 7.01 -6.62 -10.30
CA GLU A 69 6.26 -6.75 -9.06
C GLU A 69 6.16 -5.38 -8.36
N PRO A 70 4.96 -4.90 -8.00
CA PRO A 70 4.85 -3.70 -7.18
C PRO A 70 5.44 -4.00 -5.81
N ILE A 71 6.46 -3.22 -5.45
CA ILE A 71 7.11 -3.26 -4.12
C ILE A 71 6.06 -3.05 -3.00
N PHE A 72 4.92 -2.42 -3.33
CA PHE A 72 3.79 -2.19 -2.44
C PHE A 72 2.50 -2.81 -3.01
N PRO A 73 2.14 -4.05 -2.63
CA PRO A 73 0.93 -4.72 -3.10
C PRO A 73 -0.37 -4.09 -2.58
N THR A 74 -0.30 -3.22 -1.57
CA THR A 74 -1.44 -2.42 -1.11
C THR A 74 -1.83 -1.38 -2.14
N LYS A 75 -3.03 -1.56 -2.70
CA LYS A 75 -3.89 -0.59 -3.42
C LYS A 75 -3.17 0.74 -3.80
N PRO A 76 -2.96 1.06 -5.09
CA PRO A 76 -3.22 2.45 -5.47
C PRO A 76 -4.63 2.77 -4.95
N ALA A 77 -4.80 3.89 -4.25
CA ALA A 77 -6.10 4.24 -3.72
C ALA A 77 -7.10 4.15 -4.87
N SER A 78 -8.33 3.64 -4.66
CA SER A 78 -9.31 3.53 -5.75
C SER A 78 -9.70 4.87 -6.38
N SER A 79 -9.17 5.98 -5.85
CA SER A 79 -9.27 7.33 -6.39
C SER A 79 -8.09 7.72 -7.28
N ASP A 80 -7.00 6.94 -7.34
CA ASP A 80 -5.96 7.07 -8.37
C ASP A 80 -6.63 6.65 -9.65
N GLY A 81 -7.25 7.63 -10.32
CA GLY A 81 -7.77 7.44 -11.66
C GLY A 81 -6.68 6.80 -12.52
N HIS A 82 -7.08 5.90 -13.39
CA HIS A 82 -6.16 5.31 -14.34
C HIS A 82 -5.55 6.46 -15.16
N ASP A 83 -4.23 6.56 -15.16
CA ASP A 83 -3.51 7.52 -15.96
C ASP A 83 -3.13 6.83 -17.27
N ALA A 84 -3.75 7.26 -18.36
CA ALA A 84 -3.58 6.65 -19.68
C ALA A 84 -2.12 6.72 -20.18
N GLY A 85 -1.35 7.74 -19.77
CA GLY A 85 0.06 7.87 -20.12
C GLY A 85 0.91 6.82 -19.41
N ASN A 86 0.70 6.63 -18.11
CA ASN A 86 1.35 5.58 -17.34
C ASN A 86 0.96 4.18 -17.84
N ASP A 87 -0.31 3.96 -18.18
CA ASP A 87 -0.76 2.68 -18.71
C ASP A 87 -0.18 2.39 -20.11
N ALA A 88 -0.03 3.42 -20.95
CA ALA A 88 0.69 3.30 -22.22
C ALA A 88 2.16 2.90 -22.01
N MET A 89 2.87 3.57 -21.09
CA MET A 89 4.27 3.22 -20.77
C MET A 89 4.41 1.82 -20.19
N ARG A 90 3.52 1.43 -19.28
CA ARG A 90 3.44 0.07 -18.71
C ARG A 90 3.20 -0.98 -19.79
N CYS A 91 2.29 -0.71 -20.72
CA CYS A 91 2.03 -1.56 -21.87
C CYS A 91 3.30 -1.74 -22.71
N MET A 92 4.02 -0.65 -22.99
CA MET A 92 5.29 -0.71 -23.73
C MET A 92 6.38 -1.47 -22.97
N SER A 93 6.46 -1.36 -21.64
CA SER A 93 7.39 -2.14 -20.81
C SER A 93 7.11 -3.63 -20.91
N VAL A 94 5.82 -4.03 -20.85
CA VAL A 94 5.42 -5.43 -21.05
C VAL A 94 5.81 -5.89 -22.45
N LEU A 95 5.47 -5.14 -23.50
CA LEU A 95 5.81 -5.52 -24.87
C LEU A 95 7.32 -5.68 -25.06
N GLY A 96 8.12 -4.73 -24.58
CA GLY A 96 9.58 -4.83 -24.63
C GLY A 96 10.09 -6.07 -23.91
N THR A 97 9.47 -6.43 -22.80
CA THR A 97 9.84 -7.64 -22.05
C THR A 97 9.51 -8.91 -22.82
N LEU A 98 8.30 -8.99 -23.39
CA LEU A 98 7.86 -10.12 -24.21
C LEU A 98 8.77 -10.32 -25.45
N LEU A 99 9.17 -9.22 -26.10
CA LEU A 99 10.01 -9.26 -27.30
C LEU A 99 11.46 -9.68 -27.02
N HIS A 100 12.03 -9.26 -25.90
CA HIS A 100 13.47 -9.42 -25.65
C HIS A 100 13.83 -10.55 -24.69
N TYR A 101 12.93 -10.90 -23.77
CA TYR A 101 13.27 -11.78 -22.64
C TYR A 101 12.42 -13.05 -22.58
N SER A 102 11.32 -13.13 -23.35
CA SER A 102 10.41 -14.29 -23.41
C SER A 102 10.16 -14.92 -22.03
N PRO A 103 9.46 -14.20 -21.13
CA PRO A 103 9.32 -14.61 -19.74
C PRO A 103 8.58 -15.96 -19.63
N PRO A 104 8.90 -16.79 -18.62
CA PRO A 104 8.21 -18.06 -18.43
C PRO A 104 6.71 -17.87 -18.25
N GLY A 105 5.91 -18.59 -19.04
CA GLY A 105 4.45 -18.55 -18.96
C GLY A 105 3.90 -18.95 -17.58
N GLU A 106 4.64 -19.78 -16.84
CA GLU A 106 4.31 -20.20 -15.48
C GLU A 106 4.28 -19.03 -14.49
N ASP A 107 5.22 -18.08 -14.60
CA ASP A 107 5.27 -16.91 -13.71
C ASP A 107 4.07 -15.99 -13.96
N LEU A 108 3.70 -15.84 -15.22
CA LEU A 108 2.52 -15.10 -15.64
C LEU A 108 1.23 -15.80 -15.18
N ALA A 109 1.15 -17.13 -15.32
CA ALA A 109 0.03 -17.94 -14.86
C ALA A 109 -0.12 -17.90 -13.33
N ARG A 110 1.00 -17.93 -12.61
CA ARG A 110 1.05 -17.77 -11.14
C ARG A 110 0.57 -16.40 -10.75
N ALA A 111 1.13 -15.33 -11.32
CA ALA A 111 0.71 -13.95 -11.05
C ALA A 111 -0.78 -13.76 -11.34
N HIS A 112 -1.26 -14.24 -12.49
CA HIS A 112 -2.66 -14.21 -12.87
C HIS A 112 -3.56 -14.94 -11.86
N SER A 113 -3.21 -16.18 -11.50
CA SER A 113 -4.00 -17.01 -10.58
C SER A 113 -4.00 -16.46 -9.16
N GLU A 114 -2.84 -16.09 -8.63
CA GLU A 114 -2.70 -15.53 -7.29
C GLU A 114 -3.39 -14.17 -7.16
N TYR A 115 -3.33 -13.32 -8.18
CA TYR A 115 -4.03 -12.03 -8.15
C TYR A 115 -5.54 -12.14 -8.33
N HIS A 116 -6.01 -13.04 -9.20
CA HIS A 116 -7.44 -13.28 -9.38
C HIS A 116 -8.05 -14.05 -8.20
N ALA A 117 -7.28 -14.92 -7.53
CA ALA A 117 -7.71 -15.63 -6.33
C ALA A 117 -7.70 -14.71 -5.09
N ASN A 118 -6.63 -13.94 -4.87
CA ASN A 118 -6.51 -13.06 -3.71
C ASN A 118 -7.03 -11.66 -4.01
N ARG A 119 -8.31 -11.42 -3.69
CA ARG A 119 -8.84 -10.06 -3.53
C ARG A 119 -7.87 -9.28 -2.64
N CYS A 120 -7.58 -8.02 -2.98
CA CYS A 120 -6.74 -7.11 -2.19
C CYS A 120 -7.03 -7.15 -0.67
N HIS A 121 -8.28 -7.44 -0.30
CA HIS A 121 -8.72 -7.65 1.08
C HIS A 121 -8.07 -8.86 1.77
N GLU A 122 -7.92 -9.99 1.09
CA GLU A 122 -7.33 -11.21 1.68
C GLU A 122 -5.83 -11.09 1.87
N ARG A 123 -5.13 -10.40 0.95
CA ARG A 123 -3.72 -10.04 1.13
C ARG A 123 -3.50 -9.12 2.32
N SER A 124 -4.28 -8.05 2.41
CA SER A 124 -4.25 -7.16 3.58
C SER A 124 -4.56 -7.92 4.88
N LYS A 125 -5.48 -8.90 4.85
CA LYS A 125 -5.83 -9.75 6.00
C LYS A 125 -4.69 -10.70 6.38
N ALA A 126 -4.05 -11.36 5.42
CA ALA A 126 -2.91 -12.26 5.65
C ALA A 126 -1.69 -11.49 6.18
N GLN A 127 -1.43 -10.29 5.68
CA GLN A 127 -0.37 -9.41 6.18
C GLN A 127 -0.62 -8.96 7.62
N ARG A 128 -1.85 -8.50 7.92
CA ARG A 128 -2.26 -8.17 9.29
C ARG A 128 -2.11 -9.35 10.24
N ALA A 129 -2.43 -10.56 9.78
CA ALA A 129 -2.23 -11.77 10.56
C ALA A 129 -0.75 -12.03 10.86
N LYS A 130 0.17 -11.85 9.90
CA LYS A 130 1.62 -11.97 10.13
C LYS A 130 2.15 -10.98 11.17
N ALA A 131 1.58 -9.78 11.22
CA ALA A 131 1.92 -8.74 12.20
C ALA A 131 1.12 -8.84 13.51
N ASN A 132 0.22 -9.82 13.66
CA ASN A 132 -0.77 -9.88 14.76
C ASN A 132 -1.58 -8.56 14.94
N MET A 133 -1.71 -7.76 13.88
CA MET A 133 -2.28 -6.42 13.94
C MET A 133 -3.77 -6.45 13.66
N GLN A 134 -4.58 -5.89 14.55
CA GLN A 134 -6.02 -5.75 14.29
C GLN A 134 -6.31 -4.46 13.54
N ARG A 135 -7.47 -4.38 12.87
CA ARG A 135 -7.89 -3.16 12.17
C ARG A 135 -7.94 -1.94 13.09
N ARG A 136 -8.23 -2.14 14.38
CA ARG A 136 -8.25 -1.09 15.40
C ARG A 136 -6.87 -0.51 15.75
N ASP A 137 -5.80 -1.18 15.33
CA ASP A 137 -4.42 -0.77 15.58
C ASP A 137 -3.84 0.03 14.38
N LEU A 138 -4.68 0.32 13.37
CA LEU A 138 -4.38 1.15 12.21
C LEU A 138 -5.17 2.47 12.28
N PHE A 139 -4.47 3.58 12.48
CA PHE A 139 -5.03 4.90 12.74
C PHE A 139 -4.93 5.79 11.51
N SER A 140 -6.06 6.03 10.84
CA SER A 140 -6.08 6.89 9.65
C SER A 140 -5.77 8.33 10.03
N LYS A 141 -4.68 8.89 9.48
CA LYS A 141 -4.24 10.29 9.65
C LYS A 141 -3.99 10.73 11.09
N GLU A 142 -3.82 9.81 12.03
CA GLU A 142 -3.64 10.15 13.44
C GLU A 142 -2.52 9.32 14.06
N CYS A 143 -1.91 9.88 15.10
CA CYS A 143 -1.02 9.13 15.97
C CYS A 143 -1.86 8.06 16.70
N PRO A 144 -1.36 6.82 16.83
CA PRO A 144 -2.00 5.81 17.64
C PRO A 144 -2.33 6.31 19.05
N TRP A 145 -3.58 6.08 19.47
CA TRP A 145 -4.15 6.55 20.75
C TRP A 145 -4.95 5.40 21.41
N PRO A 146 -4.99 5.29 22.75
CA PRO A 146 -4.39 6.15 23.77
C PRO A 146 -2.86 6.03 23.87
N ALA A 147 -2.21 7.11 24.33
CA ALA A 147 -0.75 7.20 24.38
C ALA A 147 -0.13 6.16 25.33
N GLU A 148 -0.89 5.75 26.34
CA GLU A 148 -0.53 4.75 27.32
C GLU A 148 -0.61 3.33 26.76
N LYS A 149 -1.46 3.09 25.75
CA LYS A 149 -1.54 1.79 25.06
C LYS A 149 -0.44 1.64 24.01
N TYR A 150 -0.01 2.75 23.42
CA TYR A 150 1.05 2.77 22.39
C TYR A 150 2.18 3.74 22.79
N PRO A 151 2.92 3.45 23.88
CA PRO A 151 3.94 4.36 24.39
C PRO A 151 5.21 4.36 23.52
N PHE A 152 5.58 3.20 22.96
CA PHE A 152 6.78 3.03 22.14
C PHE A 152 6.50 3.40 20.68
N ARG A 153 6.42 4.70 20.40
CA ARG A 153 6.05 5.24 19.07
C ARG A 153 7.16 6.07 18.44
N ALA A 154 7.38 5.83 17.15
CA ALA A 154 8.21 6.64 16.27
C ALA A 154 7.34 7.43 15.28
N LYS A 155 7.74 8.67 15.01
CA LYS A 155 7.29 9.42 13.83
C LYS A 155 8.31 9.21 12.73
N VAL A 156 7.86 8.76 11.57
CA VAL A 156 8.70 8.59 10.37
C VAL A 156 8.20 9.51 9.27
N ASP A 157 9.08 10.30 8.71
CA ASP A 157 8.81 11.17 7.57
C ASP A 157 9.89 10.94 6.51
N LEU A 158 9.50 10.92 5.24
CA LEU A 158 10.41 10.87 4.09
C LEU A 158 10.32 12.24 3.37
N PRO A 159 11.18 13.22 3.72
CA PRO A 159 11.14 14.55 3.15
C PRO A 159 11.35 14.54 1.63
N GLY A 160 10.82 15.52 0.93
CA GLY A 160 10.95 15.62 -0.54
C GLY A 160 9.99 14.74 -1.33
N THR A 161 9.42 13.70 -0.71
CA THR A 161 8.38 12.88 -1.33
C THR A 161 7.00 13.46 -1.03
N TYR A 162 6.45 14.16 -2.03
CA TYR A 162 5.06 14.65 -1.97
C TYR A 162 4.09 13.53 -2.31
N ILE A 163 3.25 13.18 -1.33
CA ILE A 163 2.13 12.28 -1.61
C ILE A 163 0.95 13.10 -2.13
N THR A 164 0.38 12.67 -3.25
CA THR A 164 -0.85 13.23 -3.80
C THR A 164 -2.08 12.81 -2.99
N LYS A 165 -1.98 11.74 -2.17
CA LYS A 165 -3.06 11.23 -1.31
C LYS A 165 -2.56 10.66 0.02
N TRP A 166 -3.48 10.65 0.99
CA TRP A 166 -3.25 10.11 2.33
C TRP A 166 -2.92 8.62 2.28
N GLN A 167 -1.80 8.23 2.90
CA GLN A 167 -1.37 6.84 2.97
C GLN A 167 -2.24 6.03 3.92
N ASP A 168 -2.60 4.83 3.48
CA ASP A 168 -3.10 3.79 4.37
C ASP A 168 -1.96 3.42 5.34
N PRO A 169 -2.16 3.53 6.66
CA PRO A 169 -1.15 3.12 7.65
C PRO A 169 -0.68 1.68 7.45
N ALA A 170 -1.48 0.83 6.81
CA ALA A 170 -1.09 -0.52 6.45
C ALA A 170 0.10 -0.57 5.47
N VAL A 171 0.21 0.39 4.54
CA VAL A 171 1.35 0.49 3.60
C VAL A 171 2.63 0.80 4.36
N LEU A 172 2.54 1.70 5.35
CA LEU A 172 3.67 2.07 6.19
C LEU A 172 4.11 0.89 7.07
N CYS A 173 3.15 0.12 7.62
CA CYS A 173 3.45 -1.13 8.33
C CYS A 173 4.18 -2.13 7.45
N GLU A 174 3.78 -2.27 6.18
CA GLU A 174 4.39 -3.22 5.26
C GLU A 174 5.85 -2.85 4.99
N TYR A 175 6.14 -1.57 4.76
CA TYR A 175 7.51 -1.08 4.57
C TYR A 175 8.41 -1.47 5.75
N PHE A 176 7.88 -1.36 6.97
CA PHE A 176 8.63 -1.60 8.20
C PHE A 176 8.33 -2.96 8.85
N LEU A 177 7.78 -3.91 8.09
CA LEU A 177 7.30 -5.18 8.65
C LEU A 177 8.42 -6.00 9.31
N LYS A 178 9.67 -5.87 8.82
CA LYS A 178 10.84 -6.52 9.44
C LYS A 178 11.03 -6.16 10.91
N TYR A 179 10.54 -5.00 11.34
CA TYR A 179 10.61 -4.50 12.71
C TYR A 179 9.38 -4.87 13.55
N LYS A 180 8.46 -5.69 13.03
CA LYS A 180 7.28 -6.21 13.74
C LYS A 180 6.43 -5.11 14.41
N PRO A 181 5.97 -4.11 13.66
CA PRO A 181 5.15 -3.04 14.23
C PRO A 181 3.86 -3.58 14.83
N VAL A 182 3.44 -3.05 15.99
CA VAL A 182 2.21 -3.46 16.69
C VAL A 182 1.02 -2.54 16.40
N ALA A 183 1.29 -1.31 15.97
CA ALA A 183 0.30 -0.36 15.49
C ALA A 183 0.94 0.64 14.51
N ALA A 184 0.12 1.28 13.69
CA ALA A 184 0.57 2.38 12.85
C ALA A 184 -0.49 3.46 12.67
N GLY A 185 -0.01 4.66 12.39
CA GLY A 185 -0.81 5.84 12.12
C GLY A 185 -0.38 6.55 10.85
N GLY A 186 -1.33 7.21 10.19
CA GLY A 186 -1.04 8.05 9.03
C GLY A 186 -0.51 9.43 9.41
N ASN A 187 0.14 10.11 8.47
CA ASN A 187 0.53 11.50 8.65
C ASN A 187 -0.65 12.46 8.44
N LYS A 188 -0.60 13.65 9.07
CA LYS A 188 -1.50 14.79 8.78
C LYS A 188 -0.90 15.76 7.76
N THR A 189 0.34 15.54 7.32
CA THR A 189 1.00 16.32 6.28
C THR A 189 0.98 15.58 4.93
N LYS A 190 1.29 16.28 3.84
CA LYS A 190 1.46 15.68 2.49
C LYS A 190 2.84 15.02 2.29
N THR A 191 3.51 14.66 3.38
CA THR A 191 4.83 14.01 3.35
C THR A 191 4.66 12.51 3.52
N PHE A 192 5.33 11.72 2.68
CA PHE A 192 5.34 10.26 2.80
C PHE A 192 5.82 9.85 4.19
N GLY A 193 5.05 9.05 4.92
CA GLY A 193 5.35 8.72 6.31
C GLY A 193 4.13 8.69 7.23
N GLY A 194 4.39 8.63 8.54
CA GLY A 194 3.38 8.52 9.56
C GLY A 194 3.95 8.11 10.92
N TRP A 195 3.22 7.25 11.60
CA TRP A 195 3.52 6.78 12.94
C TRP A 195 3.65 5.27 12.93
N ILE A 196 4.68 4.75 13.60
CA ILE A 196 4.84 3.31 13.84
C ILE A 196 5.02 3.08 15.33
N CYS A 197 4.39 2.03 15.86
CA CYS A 197 4.51 1.63 17.26
C CYS A 197 5.09 0.23 17.39
N PHE A 198 5.81 0.00 18.49
CA PHE A 198 6.52 -1.24 18.80
C PHE A 198 6.05 -1.81 20.14
N ALA A 199 6.46 -3.05 20.44
CA ALA A 199 6.06 -3.73 21.66
C ALA A 199 6.94 -3.35 22.87
N SER A 200 8.16 -2.86 22.64
CA SER A 200 9.11 -2.46 23.68
C SER A 200 9.90 -1.21 23.29
N LEU A 201 10.58 -0.63 24.28
CA LEU A 201 11.52 0.46 24.08
C LEU A 201 12.73 0.01 23.24
N GLU A 202 13.22 -1.21 23.48
CA GLU A 202 14.34 -1.79 22.73
C GLU A 202 14.04 -1.90 21.23
N GLU A 203 12.85 -2.39 20.86
CA GLU A 203 12.42 -2.48 19.46
C GLU A 203 12.31 -1.09 18.82
N LEU A 204 11.82 -0.10 19.56
CA LEU A 204 11.76 1.29 19.10
C LEU A 204 13.16 1.87 18.88
N GLU A 205 14.10 1.64 19.80
CA GLU A 205 15.48 2.13 19.69
C GLU A 205 16.22 1.48 18.53
N LEU A 206 16.06 0.17 18.35
CA LEU A 206 16.59 -0.56 17.19
C LEU A 206 16.06 0.04 15.88
N PHE A 207 14.75 0.27 15.81
CA PHE A 207 14.12 0.87 14.65
C PHE A 207 14.69 2.25 14.32
N LEU A 208 14.80 3.13 15.31
CA LEU A 208 15.31 4.49 15.11
C LEU A 208 16.76 4.47 14.62
N ARG A 209 17.59 3.59 15.19
CA ARG A 209 19.00 3.46 14.81
C ARG A 209 19.18 3.01 13.36
N GLU A 210 18.30 2.14 12.86
CA GLU A 210 18.42 1.60 11.51
C GLU A 210 17.69 2.41 10.43
N VAL A 211 16.62 3.12 10.81
CA VAL A 211 15.74 3.81 9.86
C VAL A 211 16.05 5.30 9.74
N ASP A 212 16.53 5.95 10.81
CA ASP A 212 16.94 7.35 10.72
C ASP A 212 18.20 7.45 9.83
N GLY A 213 18.10 8.21 8.73
CA GLY A 213 19.19 8.29 7.76
C GLY A 213 19.20 7.16 6.72
N MET A 214 18.26 6.23 6.75
CA MET A 214 18.13 5.18 5.72
C MET A 214 17.65 5.77 4.40
N GLU A 215 18.35 5.47 3.30
CA GLU A 215 17.84 5.78 1.96
C GLU A 215 16.63 4.91 1.63
N ASP A 216 15.60 5.55 1.08
CA ASP A 216 14.42 4.85 0.61
C ASP A 216 14.77 3.93 -0.55
N VAL A 217 14.20 2.72 -0.54
CA VAL A 217 14.46 1.68 -1.54
C VAL A 217 14.16 2.10 -2.99
N GLU A 218 13.31 3.10 -3.21
CA GLU A 218 13.03 3.66 -4.54
C GLU A 218 13.91 4.88 -4.88
N GLY A 219 14.90 5.21 -4.04
CA GLY A 219 15.78 6.36 -4.21
C GLY A 219 15.07 7.70 -4.04
N ARG A 220 13.88 7.73 -3.40
CA ARG A 220 13.06 8.96 -3.25
C ARG A 220 13.62 9.94 -2.23
N GLY A 221 14.60 9.53 -1.42
CA GLY A 221 15.24 10.36 -0.41
C GLY A 221 15.62 9.56 0.82
N THR A 222 15.81 10.26 1.94
CA THR A 222 16.27 9.67 3.21
C THR A 222 15.20 9.76 4.27
N TRP A 223 14.96 8.65 4.96
CA TRP A 223 14.02 8.58 6.07
C TRP A 223 14.49 9.38 7.27
N LEU A 224 13.56 10.12 7.89
CA LEU A 224 13.75 10.77 9.19
C LEU A 224 12.86 10.07 10.22
N ALA A 225 13.47 9.50 11.25
CA ALA A 225 12.77 8.78 12.30
C ALA A 225 13.00 9.44 13.67
N LYS A 226 11.92 9.78 14.37
CA LYS A 226 11.97 10.47 15.67
C LYS A 226 11.11 9.79 16.71
N THR A 227 11.67 9.52 17.89
CA THR A 227 10.91 9.00 19.03
C THR A 227 9.89 10.01 19.55
N ARG A 228 8.75 9.49 20.01
CA ARG A 228 7.79 10.21 20.87
C ARG A 228 7.47 9.42 22.15
N TYR A 229 8.34 8.50 22.53
CA TYR A 229 8.28 7.88 23.84
C TYR A 229 8.45 8.94 24.94
N ASN A 230 7.59 8.88 25.95
CA ASN A 230 7.64 9.78 27.09
C ASN A 230 7.51 8.95 28.38
N PRO A 231 8.60 8.80 29.17
CA PRO A 231 8.59 7.99 30.39
C PRO A 231 7.67 8.56 31.48
N ASN A 232 7.28 9.84 31.39
CA ASN A 232 6.33 10.44 32.31
C ASN A 232 4.88 9.98 32.06
N VAL A 233 4.60 9.38 30.89
CA VAL A 233 3.26 8.87 30.55
C VAL A 233 3.12 7.40 30.92
N VAL A 234 4.13 6.59 30.58
CA VAL A 234 4.24 5.18 30.97
C VAL A 234 5.70 4.86 31.23
N GLN A 235 5.98 4.31 32.43
CA GLN A 235 7.34 3.92 32.83
C GLN A 235 7.75 2.53 32.32
N ALA A 236 6.79 1.72 31.86
CA ALA A 236 7.09 0.43 31.25
C ALA A 236 8.05 0.60 30.06
N VAL A 237 9.05 -0.27 29.99
CA VAL A 237 10.04 -0.36 28.92
C VAL A 237 9.91 -1.67 28.13
N THR A 238 9.34 -2.71 28.74
CA THR A 238 9.05 -3.98 28.07
C THR A 238 7.57 -4.18 27.78
N LYS A 239 7.27 -5.11 26.86
CA LYS A 239 5.89 -5.51 26.57
C LYS A 239 5.19 -6.08 27.81
N ALA A 240 5.90 -6.88 28.61
CA ALA A 240 5.33 -7.54 29.78
C ALA A 240 4.91 -6.51 30.84
N GLU A 241 5.77 -5.53 31.12
CA GLU A 241 5.48 -4.40 32.01
C GLU A 241 4.33 -3.55 31.49
N LEU A 242 4.27 -3.31 30.17
CA LEU A 242 3.18 -2.56 29.56
C LEU A 242 1.85 -3.30 29.71
N ASP A 243 1.84 -4.60 29.44
CA ASP A 243 0.64 -5.44 29.57
C ASP A 243 0.18 -5.51 31.03
N GLU A 244 1.10 -5.52 32.00
CA GLU A 244 0.78 -5.45 33.44
C GLU A 244 0.16 -4.10 33.82
N TYR A 245 0.81 -3.00 33.44
CA TYR A 245 0.29 -1.64 33.65
C TYR A 245 -1.13 -1.46 33.09
N LEU A 246 -1.39 -1.97 31.87
CA LEU A 246 -2.71 -1.89 31.25
C LEU A 246 -3.76 -2.72 31.99
N ARG A 247 -3.41 -3.91 32.50
CA ARG A 247 -4.31 -4.72 33.32
C ARG A 247 -4.68 -4.02 34.62
N ASP A 248 -3.71 -3.44 35.31
CA ASP A 248 -3.93 -2.72 36.57
C ASP A 248 -4.81 -1.49 36.37
N LYS A 249 -4.55 -0.73 35.29
CA LYS A 249 -5.38 0.44 34.92
C LYS A 249 -6.82 0.04 34.61
N GLU A 250 -7.02 -1.04 33.85
CA GLU A 250 -8.36 -1.54 33.53
C GLU A 250 -9.11 -2.01 34.79
N ALA A 251 -8.42 -2.73 35.68
CA ALA A 251 -8.98 -3.17 36.96
C ALA A 251 -9.38 -1.97 37.85
N ALA A 252 -8.54 -0.93 37.93
CA ALA A 252 -8.83 0.30 38.67
C ALA A 252 -10.02 1.06 38.07
N GLU A 253 -10.11 1.20 36.76
CA GLU A 253 -11.25 1.83 36.10
C GLU A 253 -12.57 1.07 36.35
N ILE A 254 -12.53 -0.27 36.34
CA ILE A 254 -13.70 -1.10 36.63
C ILE A 254 -14.12 -0.91 38.08
N ALA A 255 -13.18 -0.91 39.03
CA ALA A 255 -13.46 -0.68 40.45
C ALA A 255 -14.08 0.70 40.68
N GLU A 256 -13.55 1.74 40.04
CA GLU A 256 -14.07 3.11 40.14
C GLU A 256 -15.48 3.21 39.57
N LYS A 257 -15.72 2.65 38.37
CA LYS A 257 -17.07 2.62 37.78
C LYS A 257 -18.08 1.87 38.67
N ARG A 258 -17.64 0.82 39.38
CA ARG A 258 -18.49 0.12 40.36
C ARG A 258 -18.80 0.99 41.57
N ARG A 259 -17.80 1.71 42.10
CA ARG A 259 -17.98 2.64 43.23
C ARG A 259 -18.98 3.74 42.89
N ILE A 260 -18.80 4.42 41.74
CA ILE A 260 -19.72 5.47 41.28
C ILE A 260 -21.16 4.95 41.15
N ARG A 261 -21.34 3.72 40.64
CA ARG A 261 -22.68 3.11 40.56
C ARG A 261 -23.29 2.83 41.93
N GLN A 262 -22.49 2.39 42.90
CA GLN A 262 -22.95 2.15 44.27
C GLN A 262 -23.33 3.47 44.96
N GLU A 263 -22.50 4.51 44.83
CA GLU A 263 -22.78 5.85 45.36
C GLU A 263 -24.04 6.44 44.74
N LYS A 264 -24.22 6.29 43.42
CA LYS A 264 -25.45 6.75 42.75
C LYS A 264 -26.68 6.02 43.27
N LYS A 265 -26.60 4.69 43.44
CA LYS A 265 -27.70 3.87 43.97
C LYS A 265 -28.06 4.27 45.41
N GLN A 266 -27.06 4.44 46.28
CA GLN A 266 -27.29 4.90 47.65
C GLN A 266 -27.89 6.31 47.70
N ARG A 267 -27.46 7.21 46.81
CA ARG A 267 -28.01 8.57 46.72
C ARG A 267 -29.46 8.56 46.24
N GLU A 268 -29.80 7.69 45.30
CA GLU A 268 -31.20 7.47 44.85
C GLU A 268 -32.05 6.84 45.97
N GLU A 269 -31.51 5.96 46.81
CA GLU A 269 -32.20 5.37 47.96
C GLU A 269 -32.39 6.35 49.14
N ILE A 270 -31.54 7.38 49.28
CA ILE A 270 -31.63 8.37 50.37
C ILE A 270 -32.52 9.58 49.99
N TYR A 271 -32.55 9.96 48.71
CA TYR A 271 -33.20 11.19 48.25
C TYR A 271 -34.32 10.99 47.22
N GLY A 272 -34.62 9.74 46.84
CA GLY A 272 -35.78 9.36 46.02
C GLY A 272 -36.92 8.85 46.90
#